data_AF-A0AAW9NHG8-F1
#
_entry.id   AF-A0AAW9NHG8-F1
#
_cell.length_a   1.000
_cell.length_b   1.000
_cell.length_c   1.000
_cell.angle_alpha   90.00
_cell.angle_beta   90.00
_cell.angle_gamma   90.00
#
_symmetry.space_group_name_H-M   'P 1'
#
loop_
_entity.id
_entity.type
_entity.pdbx_description
1 polymer ?
#
loop_
_entity_poly.entity_id
_entity_poly.type
_entity_poly.pdbx_seq_one_letter_code
_entity_poly.pdbx_strand_id
1 'polypeptide(L)' 'MNSRCATEICSEIRMKRWEMMELAKMYGLGHEYTLRQSEQLDKLINEYLILQHHSSVEVRNKREEMVVIVQQPFNDDISF' A
#
# COMPACT_ATOMS: atom_id res chain seq x y z
N MET A 1 1.47 12.85 -11.61
CA MET A 1 1.97 11.53 -11.19
C MET A 1 1.08 10.50 -11.86
N ASN A 2 1.61 9.67 -12.76
CA ASN A 2 0.84 8.60 -13.39
C ASN A 2 0.68 7.50 -12.34
N SER A 3 -0.45 7.48 -11.62
CA SER A 3 -0.77 6.40 -10.70
C SER A 3 -0.97 5.13 -11.51
N ARG A 4 0.05 4.26 -11.52
CA ARG A 4 -0.06 2.91 -12.08
C ARG A 4 -1.12 2.14 -11.31
N CYS A 5 -1.96 1.41 -12.01
CA CYS A 5 -3.03 0.64 -11.38
C CYS A 5 -2.45 -0.62 -10.71
N ALA A 6 -2.98 -1.00 -9.55
CA ALA A 6 -2.51 -2.17 -8.81
C ALA A 6 -2.54 -3.47 -9.64
N THR A 7 -3.48 -3.59 -10.60
CA THR A 7 -3.60 -4.73 -11.51
C THR A 7 -2.45 -4.81 -12.53
N GLU A 8 -1.93 -3.66 -12.96
CA GLU A 8 -0.79 -3.58 -13.89
C GLU A 8 0.48 -4.06 -13.19
N ILE A 9 0.73 -3.55 -11.99
CA ILE A 9 1.91 -3.92 -11.19
C ILE A 9 1.85 -5.40 -10.78
N CYS A 10 0.67 -5.93 -10.43
CA CYS A 10 0.50 -7.35 -10.11
C CYS A 10 0.81 -8.26 -11.31
N SER A 11 0.51 -7.81 -12.54
CA SER A 11 0.85 -8.55 -13.75
C SER A 11 2.36 -8.51 -14.02
N GLU A 12 3.00 -7.36 -13.80
CA GLU A 12 4.44 -7.19 -13.92
C GLU A 12 5.22 -8.03 -12.90
N ILE A 13 4.77 -8.07 -11.64
CA ILE A 13 5.35 -8.93 -10.58
C ILE A 13 5.31 -10.41 -11.00
N ARG A 14 4.19 -10.88 -11.56
CA ARG A 14 4.06 -12.28 -12.00
C ARG A 14 5.03 -12.63 -13.12
N MET A 15 5.14 -11.77 -14.13
CA MET A 15 6.06 -11.95 -15.23
C MET A 15 7.51 -11.97 -14.74
N LYS A 16 7.89 -10.99 -13.94
CA LYS A 16 9.27 -10.83 -13.46
C LYS A 16 9.69 -11.92 -12.48
N ARG A 17 8.75 -12.45 -11.69
CA ARG A 17 8.96 -13.63 -10.86
C ARG A 17 9.25 -14.87 -11.71
N TRP A 18 8.57 -15.03 -12.84
CA TRP A 18 8.83 -16.14 -13.77
C TRP A 18 10.22 -16.03 -14.39
N GLU A 19 10.59 -14.84 -14.88
CA GLU A 19 11.94 -14.58 -15.41
C GLU A 19 13.05 -14.86 -14.40
N MET A 20 12.89 -14.39 -13.15
CA MET A 20 13.84 -14.67 -12.08
C MET A 20 13.98 -16.17 -11.81
N MET A 21 12.88 -16.93 -11.89
CA MET A 21 12.88 -18.37 -11.65
C MET A 21 13.62 -19.11 -12.78
N GLU A 22 13.49 -18.68 -14.02
CA GLU A 22 14.27 -19.22 -15.14
C GLU A 22 15.76 -18.89 -15.02
N LEU A 23 16.10 -17.67 -14.61
CA LEU A 23 17.50 -17.28 -14.34
C LEU A 23 18.09 -18.07 -13.17
N ALA A 24 17.33 -18.31 -12.12
CA ALA A 24 17.75 -19.14 -10.99
C ALA A 24 18.00 -20.59 -11.40
N LYS A 25 17.21 -21.14 -12.33
CA LYS A 25 17.45 -22.48 -12.89
C LYS A 25 18.70 -22.52 -13.78
N MET A 26 18.95 -21.45 -14.54
CA MET A 26 20.06 -21.39 -15.50
C MET A 26 21.41 -21.10 -14.84
N TYR A 27 21.45 -20.13 -13.92
CA TYR A 27 22.68 -19.61 -13.32
C TYR A 27 22.82 -19.92 -11.83
N GLY A 28 21.75 -20.40 -11.19
CA GLY A 28 21.68 -20.56 -9.73
C GLY A 28 21.12 -19.33 -9.02
N LEU A 29 20.69 -19.54 -7.77
CA LEU A 29 20.09 -18.51 -6.92
C LEU A 29 21.10 -17.44 -6.47
N GLY A 30 22.36 -17.83 -6.28
CA GLY A 30 23.43 -16.93 -5.83
C GLY A 30 24.11 -16.14 -6.94
N HIS A 31 23.68 -16.31 -8.19
CA HIS A 31 24.26 -15.58 -9.31
C HIS A 31 23.85 -14.11 -9.27
N GLU A 32 24.77 -13.20 -9.57
CA GLU A 32 24.55 -11.75 -9.51
C GLU A 32 23.30 -11.31 -10.31
N TYR A 33 23.09 -11.87 -11.50
CA TYR A 33 21.89 -11.61 -12.29
C TYR A 33 20.59 -12.03 -11.57
N THR A 34 20.58 -13.20 -10.93
CA THR A 34 19.41 -13.67 -10.17
C THR A 34 19.15 -12.78 -8.95
N LEU A 35 20.21 -12.38 -8.24
CA LEU A 35 20.12 -11.47 -7.09
C LEU A 35 19.58 -10.09 -7.51
N ARG A 36 20.11 -9.51 -8.58
CA ARG A 36 19.65 -8.22 -9.11
C ARG A 36 18.18 -8.27 -9.54
N GLN A 37 17.75 -9.39 -10.11
CA GLN A 37 16.34 -9.58 -10.47
C GLN A 37 15.45 -9.70 -9.23
N SER A 38 15.93 -10.35 -8.17
CA SER A 38 15.26 -10.41 -6.86
C SER A 38 15.06 -9.03 -6.26
N GLU A 39 16.10 -8.19 -6.22
CA GLU A 39 15.99 -6.83 -5.67
C GLU A 39 14.98 -5.96 -6.42
N GLN A 40 14.93 -6.09 -7.74
CA GLN A 40 13.97 -5.38 -8.56
C GLN A 40 12.54 -5.91 -8.37
N LEU A 41 12.38 -7.22 -8.18
CA LEU A 41 11.08 -7.84 -7.88
C LEU A 41 10.54 -7.35 -6.53
N ASP A 42 11.40 -7.29 -5.50
CA ASP A 42 11.05 -6.76 -4.18
C ASP A 42 10.58 -5.30 -4.25
N LYS A 43 11.24 -4.46 -5.05
CA LYS A 43 10.82 -3.07 -5.25
C LYS A 43 9.41 -2.97 -5.83
N LEU A 44 9.08 -3.80 -6.83
CA LEU A 44 7.75 -3.84 -7.44
C LEU A 44 6.69 -4.36 -6.47
N ILE A 45 7.01 -5.38 -5.67
CA ILE A 45 6.10 -5.89 -4.63
C ILE A 45 5.81 -4.81 -3.60
N ASN A 46 6.84 -4.08 -3.16
CA ASN A 46 6.67 -2.97 -2.22
C ASN A 46 5.79 -1.85 -2.81
N GLU A 47 5.97 -1.49 -4.07
CA GLU A 47 5.11 -0.50 -4.76
C GLU A 47 3.66 -0.97 -4.81
N TYR A 48 3.42 -2.24 -5.13
CA TYR A 48 2.09 -2.84 -5.12
C TYR A 48 1.44 -2.80 -3.73
N LEU A 49 2.19 -3.16 -2.68
CA LEU A 49 1.71 -3.13 -1.30
C LEU A 49 1.34 -1.72 -0.85
N ILE A 50 2.16 -0.72 -1.20
CA ILE A 50 1.87 0.70 -0.92
C ILE A 50 0.54 1.10 -1.57
N LEU A 51 0.35 0.78 -2.86
CA LEU A 51 -0.89 1.10 -3.57
C LEU A 51 -2.11 0.36 -3.03
N GLN A 52 -1.95 -0.90 -2.61
CA GLN A 52 -3.02 -1.68 -1.98
C GLN A 52 -3.42 -1.12 -0.61
N HIS A 53 -2.44 -0.70 0.19
CA HIS A 53 -2.70 -0.05 1.48
C HIS A 53 -3.37 1.31 1.31
N HIS A 54 -2.94 2.13 0.34
CA HIS A 54 -3.60 3.41 0.06
C HIS A 54 -5.05 3.23 -0.45
N SER A 55 -5.33 2.19 -1.23
CA SER A 55 -6.70 1.83 -1.64
C SER A 55 -7.58 1.41 -0.45
N SER A 56 -7.00 0.83 0.60
CA SER A 56 -7.74 0.39 1.80
C SER A 56 -7.94 1.52 2.82
N VAL A 57 -7.15 2.60 2.72
CA VAL A 57 -7.27 3.83 3.52
C VAL A 57 -7.90 4.95 2.68
N GLU A 58 -8.77 4.62 1.73
CA GLU A 58 -9.86 5.54 1.43
C GLU A 58 -10.77 5.56 2.65
N VAL A 59 -10.42 6.42 3.60
CA VAL A 59 -11.33 6.85 4.66
C VAL A 59 -12.53 7.41 3.91
N ARG A 60 -13.60 6.62 3.81
CA ARG A 60 -14.94 7.08 3.42
C ARG A 60 -15.27 8.18 4.42
N ASN A 61 -14.86 9.41 4.10
CA ASN A 61 -15.32 10.61 4.76
C ASN A 61 -16.75 10.83 4.26
N LYS A 62 -17.64 9.92 4.64
CA LYS A 62 -19.07 10.17 4.61
C LYS A 62 -19.27 11.24 5.67
N ARG A 63 -19.25 12.49 5.23
CA ARG A 63 -19.61 13.66 6.05
C ARG A 63 -21.01 13.55 6.68
N GLU A 64 -21.78 12.53 6.31
CA GLU A 64 -23.14 12.26 6.76
C GLU A 64 -23.25 11.76 8.21
N GLU A 65 -22.17 11.32 8.86
CA GLU A 65 -22.21 10.82 10.26
C GLU A 65 -21.28 11.59 11.22
N MET A 66 -21.16 12.91 11.04
CA MET A 66 -20.45 13.77 11.99
C MET A 66 -21.35 14.09 13.19
N VAL A 67 -21.12 13.44 14.33
CA VAL A 67 -21.75 13.81 15.62
C VAL A 67 -20.94 14.94 16.26
N VAL A 68 -21.52 16.13 16.33
CA VAL A 68 -20.93 17.28 17.04
C VAL A 68 -21.36 17.21 18.50
N ILE A 69 -20.42 16.94 19.41
CA ILE A 69 -20.66 17.02 20.85
C ILE A 69 -20.34 18.46 21.29
N VAL A 70 -21.38 19.25 21.54
CA VAL A 70 -21.23 20.60 22.11
C VAL A 70 -21.30 20.49 23.62
N GLN A 71 -20.24 20.92 24.31
CA GLN A 71 -20.24 21.03 25.77
C GLN A 71 -20.96 22.33 26.15
N GLN A 72 -22.08 22.24 26.86
CA GLN A 72 -22.74 23.42 27.42
C GLN A 72 -21.91 23.94 28.61
N PRO A 73 -21.70 25.26 28.73
CA PRO A 73 -21.13 25.83 29.94
C PRO A 73 -22.06 25.55 31.12
N PHE A 74 -21.49 25.16 32.26
CA PHE A 74 -22.25 25.05 33.49
C PHE A 74 -22.68 26.45 33.91
N ASN A 75 -24.00 26.67 34.04
CA ASN A 75 -24.49 27.87 34.71
C ASN A 75 -24.21 27.70 36.19
N ASP A 76 -23.20 28.43 36.67
CA ASP A 76 -22.99 28.66 38.09
C ASP A 76 -24.07 29.63 38.60
N ASP A 77 -25.31 29.14 38.75
CA ASP A 77 -26.32 29.79 39.58
C ASP A 77 -25.93 29.60 41.06
N ILE A 78 -24.88 30.31 41.48
CA ILE A 78 -24.56 30.48 42.90
C ILE A 78 -25.55 31.52 43.43
N SER A 79 -26.69 31.02 43.91
CA SER A 79 -27.59 31.77 44.78
C SER A 79 -27.35 31.35 46.23
N PHE A 80 -26.69 32.23 46.99
CA PHE A 80 -26.82 32.35 48.45
C PHE A 80 -26.56 33.80 48.85
#